data_AF-A0A930V5F0-F1
#
_entry.id   AF-A0A930V5F0-F1
#
_cell.length_a   1.000
_cell.length_b   1.000
_cell.length_c   1.000
_cell.angle_alpha   90.00
_cell.angle_beta   90.00
_cell.angle_gamma   90.00
#
_symmetry.space_group_name_H-M   'P 1'
#
loop_
_entity.id
_entity.type
_entity.pdbx_description
1 polymer ?
#
loop_
_entity_poly.entity_id
_entity_poly.type
_entity_poly.pdbx_seq_one_letter_code
_entity_poly.pdbx_strand_id
1 'polypeptide(L)'
;MSEQDATPDDRPSDDDARELHAEAAETRAEDTAVSAGGGGPRDVRASAARLLREHPRTALVTAGVLAFALLGGGAVAAGAATAPDAPAASSALSGADGDGSAGPTDVVTVTPDPTEAADPQRVAPAVVPPATKLRTCSVAAAASDPRLAQFEGSVVNAATGEVLFDRNGSTPARTGSVLKTLTSAVALAVLGGDHRLTTRVTGDPGSGAVALVGGGDATLSATGRSVYSGAPTLSDLAGQVAASLGGQPVSQITLDATWWSQADKWDPSWKRTEQTIGYHSEVTALMVDGDRADPAAVTSPRSTDPVGRAGEAFRSALVAAGVSGAASASISQGTASSATVLGSVQSQPVSTLIGQMLPNSDNTLAEMLARASSRESGADGSAASLTALYRSALSGTYGLDASAVTIVDGSGLSENNAVPSTFVARLMIQVRDRAHGLGAVYDALPISGQTGTLASRFTGSNAAARGAVHAKTGWIDTAYTLAGSIDSADGTPLTFAFYAIGPVRDNARSALDTLTASVWRCGNSLANS
;
A
#
# COMPACT_ATOMS: atom_id res chain seq x y z
N MET A 1 -0.02 -56.48 22.42
CA MET A 1 0.31 -56.34 20.99
C MET A 1 -0.11 -54.94 20.58
N SER A 2 0.72 -53.90 20.52
CA SER A 2 2.05 -53.61 21.06
C SER A 2 2.09 -52.09 21.23
N GLU A 3 2.60 -51.62 22.36
CA GLU A 3 3.06 -50.24 22.56
C GLU A 3 4.23 -49.92 21.63
N GLN A 4 4.33 -48.68 21.15
CA GLN A 4 5.59 -48.09 20.70
C GLN A 4 5.66 -46.62 21.14
N ASP A 5 6.76 -46.35 21.86
CA ASP A 5 7.27 -45.08 22.37
C ASP A 5 7.39 -43.99 21.30
N ALA A 6 7.07 -42.75 21.70
CA ALA A 6 7.58 -41.54 21.07
C ALA A 6 8.58 -40.85 22.01
N THR A 7 9.80 -40.69 21.51
CA THR A 7 10.95 -40.04 22.15
C THR A 7 10.75 -38.52 22.32
N PRO A 8 11.33 -37.87 23.36
CA PRO A 8 11.24 -36.43 23.56
C PRO A 8 12.47 -35.72 22.99
N ASP A 9 12.35 -35.05 21.83
CA ASP A 9 13.30 -34.01 21.43
C ASP A 9 12.66 -33.08 20.38
N ASP A 10 12.02 -32.01 20.85
CA ASP A 10 11.65 -30.82 20.04
C ASP A 10 11.16 -29.70 20.98
N ARG A 11 12.03 -29.26 21.89
CA ARG A 11 11.84 -27.98 22.59
C ARG A 11 12.90 -27.00 22.09
N PRO A 12 12.55 -25.76 21.71
CA PRO A 12 13.53 -24.73 21.41
C PRO A 12 14.43 -24.50 22.64
N SER A 13 15.72 -24.30 22.40
CA SER A 13 16.70 -24.01 23.45
C SER A 13 16.44 -22.65 24.11
N ASP A 14 16.68 -22.58 25.42
CA ASP A 14 16.52 -21.40 26.30
C ASP A 14 17.27 -20.12 25.84
N ASP A 15 18.13 -20.19 24.82
CA ASP A 15 18.83 -19.04 24.25
C ASP A 15 17.96 -18.19 23.31
N ASP A 16 17.01 -18.79 22.57
CA ASP A 16 16.11 -18.05 21.65
C ASP A 16 15.10 -17.19 22.43
N ALA A 17 14.72 -17.62 23.64
CA ALA A 17 13.86 -16.85 24.53
C ALA A 17 14.60 -15.70 25.25
N ARG A 18 15.93 -15.80 25.39
CA ARG A 18 16.74 -14.80 26.10
C ARG A 18 17.09 -13.59 25.23
N GLU A 19 17.17 -13.76 23.92
CA GLU A 19 17.46 -12.66 22.99
C GLU A 19 16.23 -11.75 22.76
N LEU A 20 15.02 -12.34 22.75
CA LEU A 20 13.75 -11.59 22.72
C LEU A 20 13.49 -10.74 23.99
N HIS A 21 14.13 -11.08 25.12
CA HIS A 21 14.02 -10.33 26.37
C HIS A 21 15.08 -9.23 26.53
N ALA A 22 16.18 -9.26 25.77
CA ALA A 22 17.24 -8.27 25.86
C ALA A 22 16.88 -6.95 25.17
N GLU A 23 16.19 -6.99 24.01
CA GLU A 23 15.80 -5.78 23.28
C GLU A 23 14.69 -4.96 23.97
N ALA A 24 13.88 -5.60 24.83
CA ALA A 24 12.87 -4.92 25.65
C ALA A 24 13.44 -4.21 26.89
N ALA A 25 14.69 -4.51 27.27
CA ALA A 25 15.34 -3.93 28.45
C ALA A 25 16.15 -2.66 28.12
N GLU A 26 16.77 -2.59 26.94
CA GLU A 26 17.55 -1.40 26.52
C GLU A 26 16.67 -0.19 26.19
N THR A 27 15.45 -0.39 25.68
CA THR A 27 14.47 0.68 25.47
C THR A 27 13.97 1.31 26.78
N ARG A 28 14.15 0.64 27.93
CA ARG A 28 13.69 1.12 29.24
C ARG A 28 14.73 2.01 29.95
N ALA A 29 15.99 1.97 29.53
CA ALA A 29 17.08 2.71 30.17
C ALA A 29 17.21 4.15 29.64
N GLU A 30 16.79 4.42 28.41
CA GLU A 30 16.89 5.78 27.82
C GLU A 30 15.72 6.69 28.19
N ASP A 31 14.57 6.13 28.58
CA ASP A 31 13.35 6.90 28.88
C ASP A 31 13.23 7.34 30.36
N THR A 32 14.19 6.96 31.22
CA THR A 32 14.21 7.32 32.65
C THR A 32 15.14 8.48 33.00
N ALA A 33 15.74 9.14 32.01
CA ALA A 33 16.66 10.27 32.23
C ALA A 33 16.07 11.65 31.88
N VAL A 34 14.75 11.85 31.90
CA VAL A 34 14.15 13.20 31.83
C VAL A 34 12.92 13.31 32.75
N SER A 35 13.11 13.21 34.07
CA SER A 35 12.13 13.75 35.02
C SER A 35 12.73 13.92 36.41
N ALA A 36 13.47 15.02 36.62
CA ALA A 36 13.65 15.59 37.95
C ALA A 36 13.92 17.09 37.83
N GLY A 37 12.97 17.92 38.27
CA GLY A 37 13.21 19.35 38.46
C GLY A 37 11.95 20.21 38.34
N GLY A 38 11.22 20.38 39.45
CA GLY A 38 10.19 21.39 39.58
C GLY A 38 10.76 22.79 39.84
N GLY A 39 10.05 23.83 39.40
CA GLY A 39 10.32 25.24 39.76
C GLY A 39 9.59 26.24 38.85
N GLY A 40 8.82 27.14 39.45
CA GLY A 40 7.92 28.10 38.79
C GLY A 40 8.58 29.27 38.00
N PRO A 41 7.78 30.26 37.54
CA PRO A 41 8.02 30.98 36.30
C PRO A 41 8.85 32.26 36.44
N ARG A 42 9.95 32.39 35.68
CA ARG A 42 10.62 33.68 35.39
C ARG A 42 11.32 33.71 34.01
N ASP A 43 11.06 34.81 33.30
CA ASP A 43 11.87 35.51 32.28
C ASP A 43 12.30 34.83 30.96
N VAL A 44 11.50 35.12 29.92
CA VAL A 44 11.65 34.69 28.50
C VAL A 44 12.78 35.41 27.73
N ARG A 45 13.54 36.33 28.35
CA ARG A 45 14.55 37.13 27.61
C ARG A 45 15.98 36.62 27.66
N ALA A 46 16.31 35.62 28.49
CA ALA A 46 17.68 35.11 28.61
C ALA A 46 18.01 33.92 27.68
N SER A 47 17.01 33.26 27.10
CA SER A 47 17.21 32.00 26.36
C SER A 47 17.67 32.17 24.90
N ALA A 48 17.42 33.33 24.27
CA ALA A 48 17.79 33.57 22.87
C ALA A 48 19.31 33.76 22.68
N ALA A 49 20.00 34.31 23.67
CA ALA A 49 21.45 34.57 23.60
C ALA A 49 22.31 33.31 23.79
N ARG A 50 21.73 32.21 24.30
CA ARG A 50 22.41 30.92 24.49
C ARG A 50 22.28 30.02 23.25
N LEU A 51 21.12 30.02 22.61
CA LEU A 51 20.86 29.28 21.36
C LEU A 51 21.74 29.75 20.18
N LEU A 52 22.04 31.06 20.11
CA LEU A 52 22.92 31.63 19.07
C LEU A 52 24.41 31.31 19.28
N ARG A 53 24.80 30.77 20.44
CA ARG A 53 26.20 30.46 20.77
C ARG A 53 26.54 28.97 20.60
N GLU A 54 25.54 28.09 20.61
CA GLU A 54 25.74 26.64 20.54
C GLU A 54 25.51 26.05 19.12
N HIS A 55 24.87 26.77 18.19
CA HIS A 55 24.62 26.28 16.81
C HIS A 55 24.79 27.35 15.70
N PRO A 56 26.01 27.70 15.29
CA PRO A 56 26.27 28.78 14.32
C PRO A 56 25.92 28.46 12.85
N ARG A 57 25.45 27.24 12.53
CA ARG A 57 25.16 26.80 11.15
C ARG A 57 23.67 26.72 10.79
N THR A 58 22.76 26.88 11.76
CA THR A 58 21.31 26.81 11.55
C THR A 58 20.63 28.18 11.38
N ALA A 59 21.37 29.28 11.51
CA ALA A 59 20.83 30.64 11.37
C ALA A 59 20.78 31.19 9.93
N LEU A 60 21.11 30.40 8.90
CA LEU A 60 21.22 30.85 7.50
C LEU A 60 20.10 30.36 6.58
N VAL A 61 19.15 29.55 7.06
CA VAL A 61 18.06 28.99 6.22
C VAL A 61 16.76 29.80 6.32
N THR A 62 16.62 30.67 7.32
CA THR A 62 15.39 31.46 7.54
C THR A 62 15.33 32.78 6.77
N ALA A 63 16.34 33.09 5.94
CA ALA A 63 16.38 34.30 5.11
C ALA A 63 16.02 34.08 3.62
N GLY A 64 15.93 32.82 3.15
CA GLY A 64 15.69 32.49 1.74
C GLY A 64 14.21 32.43 1.32
N VAL A 65 13.28 32.35 2.26
CA VAL A 65 11.85 32.10 1.98
C VAL A 65 11.05 33.38 1.72
N LEU A 66 11.62 34.56 1.97
CA LEU A 66 10.93 35.86 1.78
C LEU A 66 11.17 36.54 0.43
N ALA A 67 11.99 35.95 -0.47
CA ALA A 67 12.35 36.57 -1.75
C ALA A 67 11.64 35.98 -2.99
N PHE A 68 10.90 34.86 -2.85
CA PHE A 68 10.25 34.19 -4.00
C PHE A 68 8.77 34.52 -4.17
N ALA A 69 8.18 35.29 -3.25
CA ALA A 69 6.75 35.64 -3.25
C ALA A 69 6.42 36.97 -3.98
N LEU A 70 7.37 37.59 -4.68
CA LEU A 70 7.21 38.94 -5.25
C LEU A 70 7.38 39.09 -6.78
N LEU A 71 7.53 38.01 -7.56
CA LEU A 71 7.81 38.13 -9.01
C LEU A 71 7.03 37.15 -9.93
N GLY A 72 5.73 36.96 -9.72
CA GLY A 72 4.92 36.07 -10.57
C GLY A 72 3.49 36.54 -10.81
N GLY A 73 3.29 37.78 -11.25
CA GLY A 73 1.98 38.31 -11.62
C GLY A 73 2.01 39.11 -12.93
N GLY A 74 1.14 38.74 -13.89
CA GLY A 74 0.84 39.47 -15.15
C GLY A 74 1.47 38.83 -16.39
N ALA A 75 0.81 38.61 -17.53
CA ALA A 75 -0.46 39.14 -18.03
C ALA A 75 -1.09 38.22 -19.11
N VAL A 76 -2.39 38.37 -19.31
CA VAL A 76 -3.24 37.73 -20.32
C VAL A 76 -3.69 38.81 -21.31
N ALA A 77 -3.64 38.56 -22.63
CA ALA A 77 -4.44 39.30 -23.62
C ALA A 77 -4.63 38.50 -24.92
N ALA A 78 -5.86 38.56 -25.43
CA ALA A 78 -6.42 37.78 -26.53
C ALA A 78 -6.27 38.43 -27.92
N GLY A 79 -6.51 37.64 -28.98
CA GLY A 79 -6.77 38.15 -30.34
C GLY A 79 -7.22 37.02 -31.29
N ALA A 80 -8.38 37.19 -31.92
CA ALA A 80 -9.18 36.16 -32.58
C ALA A 80 -9.06 36.13 -34.13
N ALA A 81 -9.40 34.94 -34.68
CA ALA A 81 -10.07 34.62 -35.95
C ALA A 81 -9.59 35.22 -37.29
N THR A 82 -9.35 34.35 -38.29
CA THR A 82 -10.29 34.04 -39.40
C THR A 82 -9.65 33.04 -40.38
N ALA A 83 -10.46 32.13 -40.91
CA ALA A 83 -10.29 31.37 -42.15
C ALA A 83 -11.63 31.53 -42.92
N PRO A 84 -11.84 30.99 -44.14
CA PRO A 84 -10.95 30.25 -45.06
C PRO A 84 -11.03 30.76 -46.52
N ASP A 85 -10.37 30.10 -47.47
CA ASP A 85 -11.01 29.60 -48.71
C ASP A 85 -10.01 28.85 -49.63
N ALA A 86 -10.44 27.68 -50.09
CA ALA A 86 -9.96 27.02 -51.31
C ALA A 86 -10.92 27.38 -52.47
N PRO A 87 -10.56 27.18 -53.74
CA PRO A 87 -11.01 25.92 -54.36
C PRO A 87 -10.19 25.36 -55.54
N ALA A 88 -10.47 24.07 -55.78
CA ALA A 88 -10.76 23.37 -57.03
C ALA A 88 -9.71 23.12 -58.14
N ALA A 89 -9.77 21.86 -58.56
CA ALA A 89 -9.09 21.19 -59.66
C ALA A 89 -9.65 21.54 -61.05
N SER A 90 -8.91 21.17 -62.10
CA SER A 90 -9.44 20.97 -63.45
C SER A 90 -8.66 19.88 -64.17
N SER A 91 -9.40 19.11 -64.95
CA SER A 91 -9.09 17.81 -65.54
C SER A 91 -8.74 17.92 -67.02
N ALA A 92 -8.26 16.79 -67.58
CA ALA A 92 -8.50 16.28 -68.94
C ALA A 92 -7.76 16.99 -70.11
N LEU A 93 -7.47 16.38 -71.27
CA LEU A 93 -7.35 15.02 -71.83
C LEU A 93 -6.85 15.24 -73.28
N SER A 94 -6.31 14.18 -73.89
CA SER A 94 -6.41 13.84 -75.33
C SER A 94 -5.61 14.60 -76.40
N GLY A 95 -5.12 13.82 -77.38
CA GLY A 95 -4.97 14.27 -78.77
C GLY A 95 -3.77 13.68 -79.51
N ALA A 96 -4.01 12.67 -80.34
CA ALA A 96 -3.05 12.01 -81.21
C ALA A 96 -3.10 12.54 -82.67
N ASP A 97 -2.15 12.06 -83.48
CA ASP A 97 -2.05 12.02 -84.95
C ASP A 97 -1.65 13.34 -85.65
N GLY A 98 -0.81 13.41 -86.69
CA GLY A 98 -0.11 12.44 -87.54
C GLY A 98 0.40 13.17 -88.81
N ASP A 99 1.22 12.48 -89.63
CA ASP A 99 1.77 12.86 -90.96
C ASP A 99 3.06 13.70 -90.96
N GLY A 100 4.14 13.44 -91.71
CA GLY A 100 4.49 12.45 -92.72
C GLY A 100 5.62 13.02 -93.57
N SER A 101 6.78 12.34 -93.71
CA SER A 101 7.70 12.56 -94.83
C SER A 101 8.76 11.47 -94.90
N ALA A 102 8.92 10.91 -96.10
CA ALA A 102 9.82 9.81 -96.42
C ALA A 102 11.22 10.30 -96.81
N GLY A 103 12.25 9.58 -96.38
CA GLY A 103 13.65 9.72 -96.80
C GLY A 103 14.38 8.38 -96.65
N PRO A 104 15.37 8.07 -97.51
CA PRO A 104 15.78 6.69 -97.79
C PRO A 104 16.75 6.08 -96.76
N THR A 105 16.78 4.76 -96.81
CA THR A 105 17.42 3.76 -95.96
C THR A 105 18.94 3.90 -95.78
N ASP A 106 19.37 4.06 -94.53
CA ASP A 106 20.71 3.68 -94.07
C ASP A 106 20.64 2.37 -93.28
N VAL A 107 21.44 1.40 -93.72
CA VAL A 107 21.61 0.11 -93.06
C VAL A 107 22.47 0.33 -91.81
N VAL A 108 21.82 0.46 -90.66
CA VAL A 108 22.50 0.49 -89.35
C VAL A 108 22.60 -0.94 -88.82
N THR A 109 23.83 -1.44 -88.76
CA THR A 109 24.17 -2.67 -88.05
C THR A 109 23.93 -2.45 -86.55
N VAL A 110 22.83 -2.99 -86.01
CA VAL A 110 22.56 -2.97 -84.58
C VAL A 110 23.55 -3.93 -83.91
N THR A 111 24.59 -3.37 -83.26
CA THR A 111 25.36 -4.09 -82.26
C THR A 111 24.46 -4.19 -81.04
N PRO A 112 24.19 -5.39 -80.45
CA PRO A 112 23.38 -5.45 -79.25
C PRO A 112 24.09 -4.64 -78.15
N ASP A 113 23.40 -3.63 -77.64
CA ASP A 113 23.82 -2.94 -76.42
C ASP A 113 23.93 -4.01 -75.32
N PRO A 114 25.01 -4.08 -74.54
CA PRO A 114 25.04 -4.94 -73.38
C PRO A 114 23.93 -4.49 -72.45
N THR A 115 22.88 -5.31 -72.32
CA THR A 115 21.89 -5.15 -71.26
C THR A 115 22.64 -5.03 -69.95
N GLU A 116 22.56 -3.85 -69.32
CA GLU A 116 23.04 -3.66 -67.96
C GLU A 116 22.32 -4.71 -67.11
N ALA A 117 23.06 -5.74 -66.70
CA ALA A 117 22.55 -6.73 -65.78
C ALA A 117 22.16 -5.94 -64.53
N ALA A 118 20.86 -5.93 -64.22
CA ALA A 118 20.37 -5.32 -63.01
C ALA A 118 21.23 -5.84 -61.85
N ASP A 119 22.02 -4.94 -61.25
CA ASP A 119 22.66 -5.20 -59.97
C ASP A 119 21.54 -5.72 -59.07
N PRO A 120 21.60 -6.96 -58.56
CA PRO A 120 20.58 -7.43 -57.65
C PRO A 120 20.70 -6.52 -56.44
N GLN A 121 19.89 -5.45 -56.40
CA GLN A 121 19.82 -4.55 -55.28
C GLN A 121 19.64 -5.43 -54.07
N ARG A 122 20.71 -5.53 -53.27
CA ARG A 122 20.67 -6.23 -52.01
C ARG A 122 19.55 -5.54 -51.26
N VAL A 123 18.43 -6.25 -51.10
CA VAL A 123 17.27 -5.76 -50.37
C VAL A 123 17.78 -5.46 -48.96
N ALA A 124 18.10 -4.20 -48.70
CA ALA A 124 18.42 -3.76 -47.36
C ALA A 124 17.15 -4.01 -46.54
N PRO A 125 17.22 -4.74 -45.42
CA PRO A 125 16.04 -4.97 -44.60
C PRO A 125 15.42 -3.63 -44.25
N ALA A 126 14.15 -3.43 -44.65
CA ALA A 126 13.42 -2.17 -44.50
C ALA A 126 13.22 -1.74 -43.02
N VAL A 127 13.59 -2.61 -42.09
CA VAL A 127 13.59 -2.36 -40.65
C VAL A 127 14.92 -2.86 -40.10
N VAL A 128 15.85 -1.94 -39.84
CA VAL A 128 16.94 -2.22 -38.90
C VAL A 128 16.27 -2.26 -37.52
N PRO A 129 16.30 -3.40 -36.81
CA PRO A 129 15.81 -3.43 -35.44
C PRO A 129 16.50 -2.32 -34.65
N PRO A 130 15.78 -1.55 -33.82
CA PRO A 130 16.43 -0.55 -32.99
C PRO A 130 17.56 -1.23 -32.21
N ALA A 131 18.72 -0.57 -32.13
CA ALA A 131 19.86 -1.11 -31.42
C ALA A 131 19.45 -1.42 -29.97
N THR A 132 19.39 -2.71 -29.62
CA THR A 132 19.13 -3.12 -28.24
C THR A 132 20.33 -2.75 -27.40
N LYS A 133 20.13 -1.97 -26.32
CA LYS A 133 21.20 -1.65 -25.37
C LYS A 133 21.81 -2.96 -24.85
N LEU A 134 23.11 -3.17 -25.06
CA LEU A 134 23.81 -4.33 -24.50
C LEU A 134 23.89 -4.17 -22.99
N ARG A 135 23.10 -4.96 -22.26
CA ARG A 135 23.09 -4.98 -20.79
C ARG A 135 24.11 -6.00 -20.29
N THR A 136 24.98 -5.57 -19.38
CA THR A 136 26.14 -6.36 -18.93
C THR A 136 26.17 -6.61 -17.42
N CYS A 137 25.30 -5.95 -16.64
CA CYS A 137 25.24 -6.14 -15.20
C CYS A 137 24.33 -7.32 -14.86
N SER A 138 24.82 -8.27 -14.06
CA SER A 138 24.09 -9.46 -13.65
C SER A 138 23.80 -9.45 -12.15
N VAL A 139 22.61 -9.93 -11.79
CA VAL A 139 22.24 -10.22 -10.38
C VAL A 139 22.05 -11.72 -10.13
N ALA A 140 22.45 -12.57 -11.08
CA ALA A 140 22.21 -14.02 -11.03
C ALA A 140 22.66 -14.64 -9.70
N ALA A 141 23.87 -14.31 -9.24
CA ALA A 141 24.41 -14.82 -7.98
C ALA A 141 23.59 -14.43 -6.75
N ALA A 142 23.05 -13.20 -6.72
CA ALA A 142 22.19 -12.74 -5.63
C ALA A 142 20.78 -13.35 -5.71
N ALA A 143 20.26 -13.56 -6.92
CA ALA A 143 18.96 -14.19 -7.17
C ALA A 143 18.98 -15.72 -6.93
N SER A 144 20.17 -16.35 -7.01
CA SER A 144 20.37 -17.76 -6.69
C SER A 144 20.87 -17.99 -5.26
N ASP A 145 20.79 -17.00 -4.37
CA ASP A 145 21.21 -17.16 -2.99
C ASP A 145 20.35 -18.25 -2.31
N PRO A 146 20.94 -19.30 -1.73
CA PRO A 146 20.20 -20.43 -1.18
C PRO A 146 19.26 -20.04 -0.03
N ARG A 147 19.48 -18.89 0.62
CA ARG A 147 18.59 -18.36 1.65
C ARG A 147 17.22 -17.94 1.10
N LEU A 148 17.11 -17.72 -0.21
CA LEU A 148 15.84 -17.39 -0.88
C LEU A 148 14.95 -18.62 -1.10
N ALA A 149 15.46 -19.83 -0.87
CA ALA A 149 14.75 -21.08 -1.12
C ALA A 149 14.16 -21.12 -2.56
N GLN A 150 12.83 -21.18 -2.71
CA GLN A 150 12.20 -20.99 -4.01
C GLN A 150 12.05 -19.50 -4.31
N PHE A 151 12.81 -19.02 -5.30
CA PHE A 151 12.79 -17.62 -5.70
C PHE A 151 11.85 -17.36 -6.88
N GLU A 152 11.04 -16.31 -6.73
CA GLU A 152 10.24 -15.71 -7.79
C GLU A 152 10.47 -14.21 -7.77
N GLY A 153 10.73 -13.58 -8.92
CA GLY A 153 11.03 -12.16 -8.91
C GLY A 153 11.02 -11.50 -10.27
N SER A 154 10.67 -10.22 -10.27
CA SER A 154 10.58 -9.39 -11.46
C SER A 154 11.16 -8.01 -11.21
N VAL A 155 11.87 -7.45 -12.20
CA VAL A 155 12.30 -6.04 -12.24
C VAL A 155 11.84 -5.43 -13.54
N VAL A 156 11.20 -4.28 -13.48
CA VAL A 156 10.67 -3.55 -14.64
C VAL A 156 11.27 -2.15 -14.66
N ASN A 157 11.67 -1.69 -15.83
CA ASN A 157 12.00 -0.29 -16.05
C ASN A 157 10.68 0.50 -16.04
N ALA A 158 10.49 1.34 -15.02
CA ALA A 158 9.22 2.03 -14.82
C ALA A 158 8.93 3.07 -15.91
N ALA A 159 9.97 3.62 -16.56
CA ALA A 159 9.79 4.60 -17.62
C ALA A 159 9.35 3.98 -18.96
N THR A 160 9.70 2.72 -19.22
CA THR A 160 9.44 2.06 -20.51
C THR A 160 8.46 0.88 -20.41
N GLY A 161 8.21 0.36 -19.21
CA GLY A 161 7.45 -0.87 -18.99
C GLY A 161 8.21 -2.14 -19.35
N GLU A 162 9.49 -2.04 -19.72
CA GLU A 162 10.32 -3.19 -20.12
C GLU A 162 10.72 -4.04 -18.90
N VAL A 163 10.47 -5.35 -18.99
CA VAL A 163 10.94 -6.32 -17.98
C VAL A 163 12.44 -6.54 -18.15
N LEU A 164 13.24 -6.12 -17.17
CA LEU A 164 14.70 -6.22 -17.18
C LEU A 164 15.21 -7.54 -16.59
N PHE A 165 14.47 -8.11 -15.66
CA PHE A 165 14.79 -9.36 -14.99
C PHE A 165 13.49 -10.09 -14.64
N ASP A 166 13.45 -11.39 -14.92
CA ASP A 166 12.30 -12.25 -14.62
C ASP A 166 12.78 -13.65 -14.20
N ARG A 167 12.39 -14.09 -13.01
CA ARG A 167 12.52 -15.48 -12.57
C ARG A 167 11.17 -15.93 -12.07
N ASN A 168 10.51 -16.83 -12.80
CA ASN A 168 9.18 -17.34 -12.46
C ASN A 168 8.15 -16.21 -12.23
N GLY A 169 8.30 -15.07 -12.92
CA GLY A 169 7.60 -13.86 -12.53
C GLY A 169 6.09 -13.91 -12.78
N SER A 170 5.64 -14.81 -13.66
CA SER A 170 4.22 -15.10 -13.94
C SER A 170 3.60 -16.14 -12.99
N THR A 171 4.40 -16.81 -12.17
CA THR A 171 3.91 -17.81 -11.21
C THR A 171 3.23 -17.09 -10.04
N PRO A 172 1.94 -17.36 -9.75
CA PRO A 172 1.30 -16.79 -8.57
C PRO A 172 1.83 -17.42 -7.29
N ALA A 173 2.23 -16.59 -6.33
CA ALA A 173 2.65 -17.06 -5.01
C ALA A 173 2.19 -16.15 -3.88
N ARG A 174 2.29 -16.66 -2.66
CA ARG A 174 1.98 -15.94 -1.42
C ARG A 174 2.89 -14.73 -1.27
N THR A 175 2.30 -13.59 -0.94
CA THR A 175 2.98 -12.30 -0.95
C THR A 175 3.39 -11.82 0.43
N GLY A 176 2.87 -12.42 1.50
CA GLY A 176 2.93 -11.78 2.81
C GLY A 176 2.32 -10.37 2.77
N SER A 177 2.78 -9.49 3.65
CA SER A 177 2.29 -8.10 3.72
C SER A 177 2.57 -7.19 2.51
N VAL A 178 3.26 -7.67 1.46
CA VAL A 178 3.26 -6.98 0.15
C VAL A 178 1.84 -6.84 -0.39
N LEU A 179 0.92 -7.76 -0.03
CA LEU A 179 -0.48 -7.71 -0.44
C LEU A 179 -1.17 -6.39 -0.11
N LYS A 180 -0.77 -5.73 0.99
CA LYS A 180 -1.35 -4.45 1.42
C LYS A 180 -1.22 -3.35 0.37
N THR A 181 -0.28 -3.46 -0.57
CA THR A 181 -0.17 -2.54 -1.71
C THR A 181 -1.34 -2.71 -2.68
N LEU A 182 -1.79 -3.94 -2.94
CA LEU A 182 -2.98 -4.24 -3.74
C LEU A 182 -4.23 -3.79 -2.97
N THR A 183 -4.31 -4.11 -1.68
CA THR A 183 -5.42 -3.68 -0.81
C THR A 183 -5.59 -2.17 -0.80
N SER A 184 -4.49 -1.42 -0.73
CA SER A 184 -4.50 0.04 -0.82
C SER A 184 -4.98 0.52 -2.18
N ALA A 185 -4.51 -0.10 -3.26
CA ALA A 185 -4.91 0.26 -4.62
C ALA A 185 -6.41 -0.01 -4.87
N VAL A 186 -6.92 -1.14 -4.36
CA VAL A 186 -8.35 -1.49 -4.42
C VAL A 186 -9.19 -0.54 -3.59
N ALA A 187 -8.75 -0.22 -2.36
CA ALA A 187 -9.46 0.74 -1.50
C ALA A 187 -9.53 2.13 -2.16
N LEU A 188 -8.46 2.61 -2.77
CA LEU A 188 -8.47 3.88 -3.49
C LEU A 188 -9.34 3.84 -4.75
N ALA A 189 -9.36 2.72 -5.48
CA ALA A 189 -10.19 2.55 -6.67
C ALA A 189 -11.69 2.50 -6.34
N VAL A 190 -12.07 1.87 -5.23
CA VAL A 190 -13.48 1.64 -4.86
C VAL A 190 -14.02 2.74 -3.96
N LEU A 191 -13.29 3.10 -2.90
CA LEU A 191 -13.74 4.05 -1.89
C LEU A 191 -13.33 5.48 -2.24
N GLY A 192 -12.14 5.65 -2.84
CA GLY A 192 -11.48 6.95 -2.97
C GLY A 192 -10.72 7.36 -1.70
N GLY A 193 -9.76 8.28 -1.84
CA GLY A 193 -8.85 8.67 -0.76
C GLY A 193 -9.50 9.47 0.39
N ASP A 194 -10.62 10.14 0.12
CA ASP A 194 -11.33 11.00 1.08
C ASP A 194 -12.45 10.28 1.84
N HIS A 195 -12.79 9.05 1.41
CA HIS A 195 -13.84 8.26 2.05
C HIS A 195 -13.51 7.99 3.51
N ARG A 196 -14.55 7.92 4.34
CA ARG A 196 -14.46 7.66 5.77
C ARG A 196 -15.53 6.65 6.18
N LEU A 197 -15.15 5.74 7.06
CA LEU A 197 -16.04 4.76 7.66
C LEU A 197 -16.82 5.41 8.81
N THR A 198 -18.09 5.07 8.97
CA THR A 198 -18.96 5.73 9.96
C THR A 198 -19.45 4.76 11.02
N THR A 199 -19.19 5.08 12.29
CA THR A 199 -19.84 4.41 13.43
C THR A 199 -20.98 5.29 13.93
N ARG A 200 -22.14 4.68 14.20
CA ARG A 200 -23.37 5.40 14.59
C ARG A 200 -23.92 4.87 15.89
N VAL A 201 -24.71 5.70 16.56
CA VAL A 201 -25.65 5.25 17.58
C VAL A 201 -27.06 5.55 17.10
N THR A 202 -27.91 4.54 17.09
CA THR A 202 -29.33 4.69 16.75
C THR A 202 -30.24 4.37 17.93
N GLY A 203 -31.45 4.91 17.92
CA GLY A 203 -32.44 4.69 18.97
C GLY A 203 -33.53 5.75 18.95
N ASP A 204 -34.71 5.40 19.43
CA ASP A 204 -35.83 6.34 19.54
C ASP A 204 -35.84 6.96 20.95
N PRO A 205 -35.79 8.30 21.08
CA PRO A 205 -35.83 8.96 22.38
C PRO A 205 -37.03 8.50 23.24
N GLY A 206 -36.76 8.18 24.52
CA GLY A 206 -37.77 7.69 25.47
C GLY A 206 -38.01 6.17 25.45
N SER A 207 -37.45 5.42 24.50
CA SER A 207 -37.56 3.95 24.48
C SER A 207 -36.67 3.25 25.53
N GLY A 208 -35.63 3.93 26.01
CA GLY A 208 -34.59 3.33 26.87
C GLY A 208 -33.61 2.42 26.12
N ALA A 209 -33.78 2.22 24.81
CA ALA A 209 -32.94 1.35 23.98
C ALA A 209 -32.13 2.17 22.97
N VAL A 210 -30.83 1.90 22.90
CA VAL A 210 -29.92 2.42 21.87
C VAL A 210 -29.13 1.28 21.25
N ALA A 211 -28.66 1.46 20.02
CA ALA A 211 -27.79 0.53 19.33
C ALA A 211 -26.49 1.22 18.90
N LEU A 212 -25.34 0.65 19.27
CA LEU A 212 -24.04 1.02 18.71
C LEU A 212 -23.82 0.22 17.43
N VAL A 213 -23.82 0.92 16.30
CA VAL A 213 -23.77 0.33 14.95
C VAL A 213 -22.39 0.55 14.35
N GLY A 214 -21.64 -0.55 14.20
CA GLY A 214 -20.33 -0.55 13.60
C GLY A 214 -20.40 -0.48 12.08
N GLY A 215 -19.75 0.54 11.51
CA GLY A 215 -19.54 0.67 10.06
C GLY A 215 -18.13 0.26 9.63
N GLY A 216 -17.54 -0.70 10.33
CA GLY A 216 -16.24 -1.28 9.98
C GLY A 216 -15.01 -0.47 10.40
N ASP A 217 -15.16 0.69 11.03
CA ASP A 217 -14.02 1.49 11.50
C ASP A 217 -13.30 0.79 12.67
N ALA A 218 -12.16 0.18 12.38
CA ALA A 218 -11.30 -0.44 13.39
C ALA A 218 -10.50 0.59 14.22
N THR A 219 -10.48 1.87 13.81
CA THR A 219 -9.67 2.90 14.46
C THR A 219 -10.36 3.60 15.62
N LEU A 220 -11.69 3.49 15.72
CA LEU A 220 -12.49 4.13 16.77
C LEU A 220 -11.84 3.96 18.13
N SER A 221 -11.51 5.06 18.79
CA SER A 221 -10.78 5.01 20.05
C SER A 221 -11.69 4.99 21.25
N ALA A 222 -11.41 4.10 22.20
CA ALA A 222 -12.12 4.05 23.47
C ALA A 222 -11.81 5.25 24.36
N THR A 223 -10.57 5.77 24.31
CA THR A 223 -10.07 6.78 25.25
C THR A 223 -9.39 7.99 24.59
N GLY A 224 -9.22 7.98 23.27
CA GLY A 224 -8.44 8.97 22.52
C GLY A 224 -6.92 8.70 22.54
N ARG A 225 -6.44 7.80 23.40
CA ARG A 225 -5.08 7.28 23.36
C ARG A 225 -5.05 6.02 22.49
N SER A 226 -4.52 6.15 21.28
CA SER A 226 -4.46 5.06 20.30
C SER A 226 -3.24 5.21 19.39
N VAL A 227 -2.75 4.11 18.82
CA VAL A 227 -1.77 4.15 17.71
C VAL A 227 -2.35 4.81 16.46
N TYR A 228 -3.68 4.87 16.34
CA TYR A 228 -4.38 5.54 15.26
C TYR A 228 -4.53 7.03 15.57
N SER A 229 -3.51 7.81 15.22
CA SER A 229 -3.53 9.26 15.39
C SER A 229 -4.73 9.89 14.68
N GLY A 230 -5.47 10.73 15.40
CA GLY A 230 -6.66 11.41 14.89
C GLY A 230 -7.91 10.53 14.79
N ALA A 231 -7.90 9.31 15.35
CA ALA A 231 -9.10 8.48 15.40
C ALA A 231 -10.29 9.21 16.06
N PRO A 232 -11.53 8.95 15.61
CA PRO A 232 -12.71 9.38 16.34
C PRO A 232 -12.77 8.71 17.72
N THR A 233 -13.47 9.32 18.67
CA THR A 233 -13.57 8.76 20.03
C THR A 233 -14.98 8.35 20.42
N LEU A 234 -15.10 7.34 21.28
CA LEU A 234 -16.36 7.00 21.93
C LEU A 234 -16.87 8.12 22.84
N SER A 235 -15.99 8.98 23.37
CA SER A 235 -16.39 10.16 24.16
C SER A 235 -17.16 11.16 23.30
N ASP A 236 -16.70 11.45 22.09
CA ASP A 236 -17.40 12.35 21.15
C ASP A 236 -18.77 11.78 20.77
N LEU A 237 -18.82 10.47 20.49
CA LEU A 237 -20.06 9.78 20.16
C LEU A 237 -21.06 9.80 21.33
N ALA A 238 -20.60 9.50 22.54
CA ALA A 238 -21.43 9.51 23.75
C ALA A 238 -21.95 10.93 24.08
N GLY A 239 -21.16 11.97 23.85
CA GLY A 239 -21.58 13.36 24.01
C GLY A 239 -22.73 13.74 23.07
N GLN A 240 -22.65 13.32 21.80
CA GLN A 240 -23.75 13.51 20.84
C GLN A 240 -25.02 12.77 21.28
N VAL A 241 -24.88 11.52 21.74
CA VAL A 241 -26.01 10.73 22.25
C VAL A 241 -26.66 11.39 23.45
N ALA A 242 -25.88 11.87 24.42
CA ALA A 242 -26.38 12.56 25.59
C ALA A 242 -27.19 13.81 25.22
N ALA A 243 -26.71 14.60 24.25
CA ALA A 243 -27.42 15.77 23.74
C ALA A 243 -28.75 15.38 23.05
N SER A 244 -28.73 14.35 22.20
CA SER A 244 -29.92 13.86 21.48
C SER A 244 -30.98 13.26 22.41
N LEU A 245 -30.56 12.64 23.51
CA LEU A 245 -31.48 12.04 24.49
C LEU A 245 -32.12 13.07 25.44
N GLY A 246 -31.54 14.26 25.62
CA GLY A 246 -32.11 15.31 26.46
C GLY A 246 -32.40 14.88 27.90
N GLY A 247 -31.57 14.00 28.48
CA GLY A 247 -31.72 13.47 29.84
C GLY A 247 -32.58 12.22 29.98
N GLN A 248 -33.17 11.71 28.90
CA GLN A 248 -33.87 10.42 28.90
C GLN A 248 -32.90 9.26 29.23
N PRO A 249 -33.31 8.27 30.04
CA PRO A 249 -32.42 7.20 30.45
C PRO A 249 -32.18 6.17 29.35
N VAL A 250 -31.03 5.49 29.41
CA VAL A 250 -30.70 4.31 28.62
C VAL A 250 -30.65 3.10 29.55
N SER A 251 -31.38 2.05 29.21
CA SER A 251 -31.43 0.78 29.95
C SER A 251 -30.98 -0.43 29.12
N GLN A 252 -30.87 -0.29 27.80
CA GLN A 252 -30.41 -1.34 26.90
C GLN A 252 -29.49 -0.77 25.81
N ILE A 253 -28.37 -1.45 25.57
CA ILE A 253 -27.41 -1.17 24.51
C ILE A 253 -27.31 -2.40 23.62
N THR A 254 -27.73 -2.28 22.37
CA THR A 254 -27.53 -3.30 21.34
C THR A 254 -26.22 -3.04 20.60
N LEU A 255 -25.41 -4.08 20.40
CA LEU A 255 -24.18 -4.02 19.63
C LEU A 255 -24.44 -4.59 18.24
N ASP A 256 -24.51 -3.71 17.24
CA ASP A 256 -24.72 -4.09 15.86
C ASP A 256 -23.39 -4.11 15.11
N ALA A 257 -22.87 -5.32 14.92
CA ALA A 257 -21.69 -5.61 14.13
C ALA A 257 -22.04 -6.35 12.83
N THR A 258 -23.25 -6.15 12.31
CA THR A 258 -23.79 -6.93 11.16
C THR A 258 -23.46 -6.33 9.78
N TRP A 259 -22.65 -5.26 9.74
CA TRP A 259 -22.14 -4.70 8.47
C TRP A 259 -21.20 -5.63 7.71
N TRP A 260 -20.80 -6.75 8.30
CA TRP A 260 -20.47 -7.98 7.58
C TRP A 260 -20.69 -9.17 8.52
N SER A 261 -20.64 -10.39 7.99
CA SER A 261 -20.86 -11.60 8.78
C SER A 261 -19.77 -11.80 9.84
N GLN A 262 -20.16 -11.88 11.10
CA GLN A 262 -19.25 -12.27 12.18
C GLN A 262 -18.79 -13.73 12.12
N ALA A 263 -19.46 -14.57 11.32
CA ALA A 263 -18.99 -15.94 11.07
C ALA A 263 -17.67 -15.95 10.27
N ASP A 264 -17.37 -14.86 9.56
CA ASP A 264 -16.18 -14.67 8.72
C ASP A 264 -15.11 -13.79 9.39
N LYS A 265 -15.10 -13.77 10.73
CA LYS A 265 -14.19 -12.94 11.54
C LYS A 265 -12.77 -13.48 11.66
N TRP A 266 -12.54 -14.75 11.28
CA TRP A 266 -11.24 -15.41 11.36
C TRP A 266 -11.07 -16.42 10.23
N ASP A 267 -10.08 -16.22 9.36
CA ASP A 267 -9.74 -17.18 8.32
C ASP A 267 -8.99 -18.39 8.94
N PRO A 268 -9.35 -19.63 8.56
CA PRO A 268 -8.70 -20.83 9.10
C PRO A 268 -7.20 -20.95 8.82
N SER A 269 -6.68 -20.27 7.80
CA SER A 269 -5.23 -20.25 7.50
C SER A 269 -4.44 -19.32 8.42
N TRP A 270 -5.09 -18.39 9.13
CA TRP A 270 -4.41 -17.54 10.11
C TRP A 270 -4.18 -18.31 11.41
N LYS A 271 -2.92 -18.31 11.86
CA LYS A 271 -2.56 -18.91 13.15
C LYS A 271 -3.15 -18.09 14.29
N ARG A 272 -3.81 -18.74 15.25
CA ARG A 272 -4.33 -18.06 16.45
C ARG A 272 -3.26 -17.34 17.27
N THR A 273 -1.99 -17.73 17.14
CA THR A 273 -0.86 -17.01 17.75
C THR A 273 -0.75 -15.57 17.26
N GLU A 274 -1.16 -15.25 16.03
CA GLU A 274 -1.16 -13.87 15.49
C GLU A 274 -2.03 -12.92 16.33
N GLN A 275 -3.07 -13.46 16.96
CA GLN A 275 -3.92 -12.75 17.90
C GLN A 275 -3.20 -12.47 19.21
N THR A 276 -2.51 -13.47 19.77
CA THR A 276 -1.85 -13.36 21.08
C THR A 276 -0.55 -12.57 21.03
N ILE A 277 0.22 -12.66 19.94
CA ILE A 277 1.44 -11.87 19.72
C ILE A 277 1.13 -10.46 19.19
N GLY A 278 -0.12 -10.20 18.81
CA GLY A 278 -0.63 -8.85 18.60
C GLY A 278 -0.56 -8.29 17.18
N TYR A 279 -0.42 -9.14 16.17
CA TYR A 279 -0.42 -8.75 14.76
C TYR A 279 -1.80 -8.76 14.13
N HIS A 280 -2.78 -9.50 14.68
CA HIS A 280 -4.08 -9.64 14.03
C HIS A 280 -5.26 -9.74 15.00
N SER A 281 -6.31 -8.96 14.76
CA SER A 281 -7.57 -9.01 15.52
C SER A 281 -8.61 -9.86 14.80
N GLU A 282 -9.64 -10.35 15.49
CA GLU A 282 -10.83 -10.83 14.77
C GLU A 282 -11.45 -9.70 13.95
N VAL A 283 -11.78 -9.98 12.70
CA VAL A 283 -12.25 -8.99 11.71
C VAL A 283 -13.75 -8.75 11.90
N THR A 284 -14.10 -7.81 12.76
CA THR A 284 -15.50 -7.46 13.07
C THR A 284 -15.83 -6.04 12.62
N ALA A 285 -17.10 -5.78 12.32
CA ALA A 285 -17.53 -4.45 11.88
C ALA A 285 -17.59 -3.42 13.02
N LEU A 286 -17.43 -3.86 14.27
CA LEU A 286 -17.48 -3.03 15.47
C LEU A 286 -16.35 -3.43 16.41
N MET A 287 -15.35 -2.58 16.53
CA MET A 287 -14.26 -2.73 17.50
C MET A 287 -13.75 -1.35 17.91
N VAL A 288 -12.90 -1.32 18.92
CA VAL A 288 -12.16 -0.12 19.32
C VAL A 288 -10.66 -0.37 19.29
N ASP A 289 -9.91 0.66 18.91
CA ASP A 289 -8.44 0.68 18.96
C ASP A 289 -7.78 -0.52 18.27
N GLY A 290 -8.35 -1.04 17.18
CA GLY A 290 -7.83 -2.22 16.47
C GLY A 290 -7.77 -3.48 17.35
N ASP A 291 -8.61 -3.50 18.38
CA ASP A 291 -8.71 -4.52 19.42
C ASP A 291 -7.43 -4.71 20.26
N ARG A 292 -6.53 -3.72 20.34
CA ARG A 292 -5.31 -3.83 21.15
C ARG A 292 -5.64 -3.92 22.65
N ALA A 293 -4.87 -4.70 23.40
CA ALA A 293 -4.92 -4.68 24.86
C ALA A 293 -4.30 -3.39 25.43
N ASP A 294 -3.19 -2.94 24.84
CA ASP A 294 -2.63 -1.60 25.00
C ASP A 294 -2.83 -0.83 23.69
N PRO A 295 -3.83 0.07 23.63
CA PRO A 295 -4.09 0.92 22.47
C PRO A 295 -2.92 1.77 22.00
N ALA A 296 -1.92 2.04 22.85
CA ALA A 296 -0.77 2.87 22.51
C ALA A 296 0.43 2.09 21.98
N ALA A 297 0.41 0.74 22.04
CA ALA A 297 1.50 -0.10 21.57
C ALA A 297 1.17 -0.67 20.19
N VAL A 298 2.04 -0.46 19.19
CA VAL A 298 1.84 -0.96 17.81
C VAL A 298 1.59 -2.47 17.79
N THR A 299 2.42 -3.21 18.53
CA THR A 299 2.29 -4.64 18.77
C THR A 299 1.75 -4.87 20.17
N SER A 300 0.56 -5.45 20.27
CA SER A 300 -0.14 -5.68 21.54
C SER A 300 -1.14 -6.82 21.39
N PRO A 301 -1.30 -7.74 22.36
CA PRO A 301 -2.28 -8.81 22.25
C PRO A 301 -3.68 -8.32 21.87
N ARG A 302 -4.41 -9.12 21.11
CA ARG A 302 -5.82 -8.90 20.75
C ARG A 302 -6.72 -9.85 21.54
N SER A 303 -8.00 -9.54 21.66
CA SER A 303 -8.99 -10.38 22.35
C SER A 303 -9.75 -11.26 21.37
N THR A 304 -10.50 -12.18 21.95
CA THR A 304 -11.51 -13.01 21.28
C THR A 304 -12.92 -12.40 21.28
N ASP A 305 -13.10 -11.18 21.80
CA ASP A 305 -14.40 -10.48 21.81
C ASP A 305 -14.25 -8.96 21.56
N PRO A 306 -13.87 -8.54 20.34
CA PRO A 306 -13.74 -7.11 20.01
C PRO A 306 -15.07 -6.35 20.12
N VAL A 307 -16.18 -6.99 19.76
CA VAL A 307 -17.52 -6.40 19.77
C VAL A 307 -17.95 -6.11 21.21
N GLY A 308 -17.83 -7.09 22.11
CA GLY A 308 -18.12 -6.90 23.53
C GLY A 308 -17.25 -5.82 24.17
N ARG A 309 -15.94 -5.79 23.85
CA ARG A 309 -15.05 -4.72 24.33
C ARG A 309 -15.46 -3.33 23.86
N ALA A 310 -15.87 -3.18 22.61
CA ALA A 310 -16.41 -1.92 22.10
C ALA A 310 -17.69 -1.51 22.83
N GLY A 311 -18.59 -2.47 23.09
CA GLY A 311 -19.82 -2.22 23.85
C GLY A 311 -19.57 -1.76 25.28
N GLU A 312 -18.63 -2.38 25.97
CA GLU A 312 -18.26 -2.02 27.34
C GLU A 312 -17.58 -0.64 27.41
N ALA A 313 -16.70 -0.34 26.45
CA ALA A 313 -16.10 0.98 26.31
C ALA A 313 -17.17 2.04 26.04
N PHE A 314 -18.16 1.75 25.19
CA PHE A 314 -19.24 2.69 24.87
C PHE A 314 -20.16 2.92 26.06
N ARG A 315 -20.54 1.88 26.81
CA ARG A 315 -21.29 2.04 28.07
C ARG A 315 -20.53 2.95 29.03
N SER A 316 -19.22 2.77 29.17
CA SER A 316 -18.37 3.61 30.00
C SER A 316 -18.35 5.07 29.52
N ALA A 317 -18.29 5.29 28.21
CA ALA A 317 -18.37 6.63 27.62
C ALA A 317 -19.73 7.31 27.85
N LEU A 318 -20.85 6.57 27.76
CA LEU A 318 -22.18 7.08 28.08
C LEU A 318 -22.31 7.50 29.56
N VAL A 319 -21.75 6.69 30.47
CA VAL A 319 -21.68 7.03 31.90
C VAL A 319 -20.87 8.31 32.11
N ALA A 320 -19.70 8.42 31.49
CA ALA A 320 -18.86 9.61 31.56
C ALA A 320 -19.55 10.85 30.98
N ALA A 321 -20.37 10.69 29.94
CA ALA A 321 -21.18 11.75 29.34
C ALA A 321 -22.44 12.12 30.16
N GLY A 322 -22.70 11.44 31.29
CA GLY A 322 -23.83 11.73 32.17
C GLY A 322 -25.17 11.19 31.70
N VAL A 323 -25.18 10.16 30.84
CA VAL A 323 -26.42 9.52 30.39
C VAL A 323 -27.03 8.68 31.51
N SER A 324 -28.22 9.08 31.99
CA SER A 324 -28.98 8.40 33.02
C SER A 324 -29.20 6.92 32.70
N GLY A 325 -29.06 6.02 33.67
CA GLY A 325 -29.30 4.57 33.52
C GLY A 325 -28.18 3.78 32.83
N ALA A 326 -27.25 4.44 32.12
CA ALA A 326 -26.22 3.78 31.32
C ALA A 326 -25.34 2.81 32.12
N ALA A 327 -25.02 3.13 33.39
CA ALA A 327 -24.19 2.29 34.26
C ALA A 327 -24.81 0.90 34.52
N SER A 328 -26.13 0.80 34.48
CA SER A 328 -26.89 -0.44 34.67
C SER A 328 -27.48 -1.00 33.37
N ALA A 329 -27.19 -0.37 32.22
CA ALA A 329 -27.76 -0.81 30.95
C ALA A 329 -27.28 -2.21 30.59
N SER A 330 -28.21 -3.05 30.16
CA SER A 330 -27.88 -4.37 29.61
C SER A 330 -27.21 -4.22 28.26
N ILE A 331 -26.23 -5.07 27.98
CA ILE A 331 -25.53 -5.12 26.69
C ILE A 331 -25.88 -6.45 26.03
N SER A 332 -26.29 -6.41 24.77
CA SER A 332 -26.52 -7.60 23.94
C SER A 332 -26.09 -7.35 22.50
N GLN A 333 -25.61 -8.38 21.81
CA GLN A 333 -25.40 -8.28 20.36
C GLN A 333 -26.73 -8.48 19.62
N GLY A 334 -26.91 -7.80 18.50
CA GLY A 334 -28.11 -7.92 17.67
C GLY A 334 -28.11 -6.89 16.54
N THR A 335 -29.18 -6.85 15.76
CA THR A 335 -29.38 -5.83 14.73
C THR A 335 -30.10 -4.63 15.32
N ALA A 336 -29.67 -3.42 14.94
CA ALA A 336 -30.34 -2.19 15.31
C ALA A 336 -31.79 -2.19 14.81
N SER A 337 -32.74 -1.87 15.70
CA SER A 337 -34.18 -1.85 15.39
C SER A 337 -34.70 -0.48 14.97
N SER A 338 -33.98 0.59 15.30
CA SER A 338 -34.32 1.98 14.92
C SER A 338 -33.30 2.53 13.93
N ALA A 339 -33.80 3.33 12.98
CA ALA A 339 -32.99 4.09 12.03
C ALA A 339 -32.72 5.54 12.51
N THR A 340 -33.34 5.97 13.62
CA THR A 340 -33.16 7.31 14.19
C THR A 340 -31.73 7.45 14.73
N VAL A 341 -30.92 8.33 14.13
CA VAL A 341 -29.52 8.54 14.53
C VAL A 341 -29.46 9.51 15.71
N LEU A 342 -28.86 9.06 16.82
CA LEU A 342 -28.61 9.85 18.03
C LEU A 342 -27.21 10.47 18.04
N GLY A 343 -26.28 9.89 17.28
CA GLY A 343 -24.92 10.41 17.10
C GLY A 343 -24.14 9.61 16.07
N SER A 344 -23.09 10.21 15.51
CA SER A 344 -22.18 9.53 14.60
C SER A 344 -20.77 10.11 14.66
N VAL A 345 -19.79 9.25 14.37
CA VAL A 345 -18.38 9.62 14.23
C VAL A 345 -17.81 8.93 12.99
N GLN A 346 -16.76 9.51 12.42
CA GLN A 346 -16.14 9.04 11.18
C GLN A 346 -14.65 8.79 11.37
N SER A 347 -14.14 7.73 10.75
CA SER A 347 -12.71 7.40 10.70
C SER A 347 -11.89 8.54 10.08
N GLN A 348 -10.57 8.48 10.18
CA GLN A 348 -9.69 9.25 9.27
C GLN A 348 -9.92 8.84 7.80
N PRO A 349 -9.58 9.69 6.82
CA PRO A 349 -9.73 9.36 5.40
C PRO A 349 -8.96 8.10 5.03
N VAL A 350 -9.44 7.34 4.04
CA VAL A 350 -8.75 6.15 3.50
C VAL A 350 -7.27 6.44 3.18
N SER A 351 -6.94 7.60 2.61
CA SER A 351 -5.55 7.99 2.35
C SER A 351 -4.68 8.05 3.61
N THR A 352 -5.23 8.57 4.71
CA THR A 352 -4.55 8.61 6.02
C THR A 352 -4.44 7.22 6.63
N LEU A 353 -5.48 6.38 6.49
CA LEU A 353 -5.48 5.00 6.96
C LEU A 353 -4.42 4.16 6.23
N ILE A 354 -4.25 4.36 4.91
CA ILE A 354 -3.15 3.77 4.13
C ILE A 354 -1.79 4.24 4.66
N GLY A 355 -1.66 5.53 4.97
CA GLY A 355 -0.47 6.13 5.58
C GLY A 355 -0.13 5.57 6.97
N GLN A 356 -1.10 5.09 7.73
CA GLN A 356 -0.89 4.40 9.01
C GLN A 356 -0.60 2.90 8.82
N MET A 357 -1.23 2.28 7.82
CA MET A 357 -1.15 0.86 7.51
C MET A 357 0.20 0.43 6.94
N LEU A 358 0.69 1.10 5.89
CA LEU A 358 1.84 0.61 5.13
C LEU A 358 3.16 0.68 5.92
N PRO A 359 3.48 1.76 6.67
CA PRO A 359 4.71 1.84 7.44
C PRO A 359 4.81 0.82 8.58
N ASN A 360 3.68 0.56 9.24
CA ASN A 360 3.58 -0.36 10.39
C ASN A 360 3.17 -1.78 10.00
N SER A 361 2.78 -1.98 8.74
CA SER A 361 2.25 -3.25 8.23
C SER A 361 1.01 -3.75 8.98
N ASP A 362 0.11 -2.84 9.38
CA ASP A 362 -1.07 -3.16 10.22
C ASP A 362 -2.06 -4.08 9.49
N ASN A 363 -2.26 -5.31 9.99
CA ASN A 363 -3.18 -6.28 9.39
C ASN A 363 -4.65 -5.90 9.61
N THR A 364 -4.98 -5.31 10.76
CA THR A 364 -6.37 -4.93 11.10
C THR A 364 -6.87 -3.84 10.15
N LEU A 365 -6.05 -2.83 9.85
CA LEU A 365 -6.39 -1.81 8.85
C LEU A 365 -6.53 -2.40 7.45
N ALA A 366 -5.71 -3.39 7.10
CA ALA A 366 -5.77 -4.02 5.78
C ALA A 366 -7.06 -4.82 5.59
N GLU A 367 -7.45 -5.63 6.57
CA GLU A 367 -8.74 -6.35 6.51
C GLU A 367 -9.91 -5.38 6.53
N MET A 368 -9.88 -4.35 7.38
CA MET A 368 -10.90 -3.30 7.39
C MET A 368 -11.10 -2.68 6.01
N LEU A 369 -10.03 -2.23 5.35
CA LEU A 369 -10.12 -1.59 4.04
C LEU A 369 -10.57 -2.57 2.95
N ALA A 370 -10.15 -3.84 3.01
CA ALA A 370 -10.58 -4.87 2.07
C ALA A 370 -12.09 -5.17 2.21
N ARG A 371 -12.56 -5.36 3.44
CA ARG A 371 -13.95 -5.65 3.80
C ARG A 371 -14.86 -4.47 3.43
N ALA A 372 -14.46 -3.25 3.79
CA ALA A 372 -15.19 -2.04 3.43
C ALA A 372 -15.28 -1.85 1.90
N SER A 373 -14.17 -2.06 1.18
CA SER A 373 -14.18 -2.00 -0.29
C SER A 373 -15.14 -3.02 -0.89
N SER A 374 -15.20 -4.24 -0.33
CA SER A 374 -16.19 -5.24 -0.75
C SER A 374 -17.62 -4.75 -0.54
N ARG A 375 -17.95 -4.24 0.66
CA ARG A 375 -19.28 -3.68 0.96
C ARG A 375 -19.69 -2.55 0.02
N GLU A 376 -18.80 -1.58 -0.17
CA GLU A 376 -19.08 -0.40 -0.98
C GLU A 376 -19.11 -0.71 -2.49
N SER A 377 -18.48 -1.81 -2.92
CA SER A 377 -18.64 -2.33 -4.29
C SER A 377 -19.97 -3.04 -4.53
N GLY A 378 -20.80 -3.20 -3.49
CA GLY A 378 -22.09 -3.91 -3.55
C GLY A 378 -22.01 -5.40 -3.20
N ALA A 379 -20.84 -5.90 -2.77
CA ALA A 379 -20.70 -7.25 -2.24
C ALA A 379 -20.98 -7.29 -0.72
N ASP A 380 -20.85 -8.47 -0.11
CA ASP A 380 -21.29 -8.73 1.27
C ASP A 380 -20.24 -8.43 2.34
N GLY A 381 -19.02 -8.05 1.93
CA GLY A 381 -17.90 -7.85 2.84
C GLY A 381 -17.24 -9.15 3.29
N SER A 382 -17.43 -10.29 2.61
CA SER A 382 -16.82 -11.58 2.99
C SER A 382 -15.45 -11.83 2.37
N ALA A 383 -14.68 -12.80 2.88
CA ALA A 383 -13.39 -13.22 2.32
C ALA A 383 -13.57 -13.80 0.92
N ALA A 384 -14.65 -14.56 0.74
CA ALA A 384 -15.04 -15.13 -0.54
C ALA A 384 -15.24 -14.07 -1.63
N SER A 385 -15.64 -12.84 -1.27
CA SER A 385 -15.83 -11.75 -2.23
C SER A 385 -14.52 -11.11 -2.74
N LEU A 386 -13.41 -11.27 -2.01
CA LEU A 386 -12.20 -10.45 -2.22
C LEU A 386 -11.51 -10.72 -3.56
N THR A 387 -11.40 -11.98 -3.99
CA THR A 387 -10.75 -12.29 -5.28
C THR A 387 -11.46 -11.60 -6.44
N ALA A 388 -12.79 -11.70 -6.52
CA ALA A 388 -13.56 -11.07 -7.59
C ALA A 388 -13.45 -9.53 -7.55
N LEU A 389 -13.55 -8.95 -6.35
CA LEU A 389 -13.37 -7.53 -6.12
C LEU A 389 -12.00 -7.03 -6.62
N TYR A 390 -10.91 -7.67 -6.17
CA TYR A 390 -9.56 -7.22 -6.49
C TYR A 390 -9.29 -7.34 -7.98
N ARG A 391 -9.71 -8.44 -8.61
CA ARG A 391 -9.59 -8.62 -10.06
C ARG A 391 -10.30 -7.51 -10.83
N SER A 392 -11.55 -7.22 -10.46
CA SER A 392 -12.35 -6.18 -11.08
C SER A 392 -11.72 -4.79 -10.93
N ALA A 393 -11.40 -4.40 -9.69
CA ALA A 393 -10.86 -3.07 -9.40
C ALA A 393 -9.48 -2.85 -10.03
N LEU A 394 -8.58 -3.85 -9.95
CA LEU A 394 -7.22 -3.74 -10.48
C LEU A 394 -7.19 -3.73 -12.02
N SER A 395 -8.03 -4.54 -12.66
CA SER A 395 -8.13 -4.56 -14.13
C SER A 395 -8.84 -3.32 -14.66
N GLY A 396 -9.95 -2.92 -14.02
CA GLY A 396 -10.78 -1.81 -14.48
C GLY A 396 -10.17 -0.44 -14.26
N THR A 397 -9.52 -0.22 -13.11
CA THR A 397 -8.98 1.11 -12.75
C THR A 397 -7.55 1.31 -13.24
N TYR A 398 -6.72 0.28 -13.14
CA TYR A 398 -5.29 0.39 -13.40
C TYR A 398 -4.82 -0.34 -14.68
N GLY A 399 -5.73 -1.00 -15.41
CA GLY A 399 -5.42 -1.68 -16.67
C GLY A 399 -4.48 -2.87 -16.53
N LEU A 400 -4.41 -3.49 -15.34
CA LEU A 400 -3.54 -4.63 -15.06
C LEU A 400 -4.32 -5.95 -15.19
N ASP A 401 -3.82 -6.91 -15.95
CA ASP A 401 -4.43 -8.25 -16.02
C ASP A 401 -4.29 -8.97 -14.67
N ALA A 402 -5.38 -8.99 -13.91
CA ALA A 402 -5.45 -9.62 -12.61
C ALA A 402 -6.01 -11.06 -12.65
N SER A 403 -6.15 -11.68 -13.83
CA SER A 403 -6.76 -13.01 -13.97
C SER A 403 -6.11 -14.10 -13.11
N ALA A 404 -4.80 -13.99 -12.88
CA ALA A 404 -4.01 -14.92 -12.06
C ALA A 404 -3.91 -14.54 -10.56
N VAL A 405 -4.57 -13.45 -10.13
CA VAL A 405 -4.55 -12.98 -8.74
C VAL A 405 -5.59 -13.72 -7.91
N THR A 406 -5.20 -14.30 -6.78
CA THR A 406 -6.07 -14.94 -5.80
C THR A 406 -5.89 -14.27 -4.45
N ILE A 407 -6.99 -13.78 -3.89
CA ILE A 407 -7.05 -13.03 -2.64
C ILE A 407 -7.97 -13.75 -1.67
N VAL A 408 -7.41 -14.19 -0.55
CA VAL A 408 -8.11 -14.83 0.57
C VAL A 408 -8.33 -13.82 1.68
N ASP A 409 -7.38 -12.90 1.88
CA ASP A 409 -7.46 -11.83 2.87
C ASP A 409 -6.94 -10.48 2.35
N GLY A 410 -7.16 -9.41 3.11
CA GLY A 410 -6.65 -8.08 2.76
C GLY A 410 -5.21 -7.82 3.22
N SER A 411 -4.73 -8.56 4.22
CA SER A 411 -3.47 -8.28 4.90
C SER A 411 -2.27 -9.02 4.32
N GLY A 412 -2.49 -10.14 3.64
CA GLY A 412 -1.44 -11.04 3.16
C GLY A 412 -0.95 -12.02 4.21
N LEU A 413 -1.68 -12.17 5.33
CA LEU A 413 -1.36 -13.12 6.39
C LEU A 413 -1.71 -14.55 5.99
N SER A 414 -2.77 -14.71 5.19
CA SER A 414 -3.15 -15.99 4.62
C SER A 414 -2.08 -16.46 3.64
N GLU A 415 -1.61 -17.68 3.86
CA GLU A 415 -0.66 -18.34 2.97
C GLU A 415 -1.28 -18.79 1.64
N ASN A 416 -2.60 -18.69 1.53
CA ASN A 416 -3.39 -19.07 0.36
C ASN A 416 -3.61 -17.92 -0.63
N ASN A 417 -3.15 -16.71 -0.31
CA ASN A 417 -3.01 -15.66 -1.30
C ASN A 417 -2.03 -16.09 -2.39
N ALA A 418 -2.30 -15.71 -3.64
CA ALA A 418 -1.40 -16.01 -4.75
C ALA A 418 -1.40 -14.85 -5.77
N VAL A 419 -0.27 -14.18 -5.94
CA VAL A 419 -0.12 -13.03 -6.84
C VAL A 419 1.20 -13.16 -7.60
N PRO A 420 1.22 -13.05 -8.94
CA PRO A 420 2.48 -13.03 -9.70
C PRO A 420 3.39 -11.86 -9.29
N SER A 421 4.71 -12.08 -9.20
CA SER A 421 5.65 -10.99 -8.90
C SER A 421 5.69 -9.93 -10.02
N THR A 422 5.53 -10.34 -11.28
CA THR A 422 5.38 -9.42 -12.41
C THR A 422 4.18 -8.49 -12.26
N PHE A 423 3.06 -9.00 -11.73
CA PHE A 423 1.86 -8.21 -11.50
C PHE A 423 2.13 -7.10 -10.49
N VAL A 424 2.76 -7.44 -9.36
CA VAL A 424 3.10 -6.45 -8.31
C VAL A 424 4.12 -5.44 -8.82
N ALA A 425 5.16 -5.88 -9.55
CA ALA A 425 6.13 -4.96 -10.14
C ALA A 425 5.48 -3.98 -11.13
N ARG A 426 4.47 -4.41 -11.90
CA ARG A 426 3.69 -3.53 -12.79
C ARG A 426 2.75 -2.60 -12.04
N LEU A 427 2.10 -3.07 -10.96
CA LEU A 427 1.33 -2.19 -10.08
C LEU A 427 2.20 -1.08 -9.50
N MET A 428 3.44 -1.38 -9.13
CA MET A 428 4.38 -0.38 -8.61
C MET A 428 4.71 0.74 -9.62
N ILE A 429 4.52 0.52 -10.93
CA ILE A 429 4.63 1.59 -11.93
C ILE A 429 3.50 2.59 -11.71
N GLN A 430 2.26 2.10 -11.60
CA GLN A 430 1.08 2.95 -11.33
C GLN A 430 1.20 3.68 -9.99
N VAL A 431 1.75 3.02 -8.97
CA VAL A 431 2.01 3.62 -7.66
C VAL A 431 3.02 4.76 -7.77
N ARG A 432 4.16 4.51 -8.44
CA ARG A 432 5.20 5.52 -8.66
C ARG A 432 4.71 6.70 -9.48
N ASP A 433 3.90 6.43 -10.51
CA ASP A 433 3.30 7.45 -11.37
C ASP A 433 2.12 8.17 -10.71
N ARG A 434 1.79 7.78 -9.46
CA ARG A 434 0.74 8.37 -8.62
C ARG A 434 -0.64 8.31 -9.28
N ALA A 435 -0.86 7.33 -10.15
CA ALA A 435 -2.08 7.17 -10.93
C ALA A 435 -3.31 6.94 -10.03
N HIS A 436 -4.45 7.53 -10.38
CA HIS A 436 -5.73 7.35 -9.67
C HIS A 436 -5.66 7.48 -8.13
N GLY A 437 -4.84 8.39 -7.62
CA GLY A 437 -4.69 8.62 -6.17
C GLY A 437 -3.66 7.73 -5.47
N LEU A 438 -2.97 6.83 -6.20
CA LEU A 438 -1.91 5.97 -5.65
C LEU A 438 -0.68 6.72 -5.11
N GLY A 439 -0.62 8.05 -5.26
CA GLY A 439 0.36 8.88 -4.53
C GLY A 439 0.30 8.64 -3.02
N ALA A 440 -0.89 8.38 -2.45
CA ALA A 440 -1.03 8.03 -1.04
C ALA A 440 -0.35 6.70 -0.68
N VAL A 441 -0.25 5.76 -1.63
CA VAL A 441 0.49 4.50 -1.45
C VAL A 441 1.99 4.79 -1.52
N TYR A 442 2.45 5.49 -2.56
CA TYR A 442 3.87 5.77 -2.77
C TYR A 442 4.50 6.52 -1.58
N ASP A 443 3.81 7.55 -1.09
CA ASP A 443 4.30 8.38 0.03
C ASP A 443 4.35 7.61 1.36
N ALA A 444 3.56 6.53 1.48
CA ALA A 444 3.46 5.71 2.68
C ALA A 444 4.36 4.48 2.65
N LEU A 445 5.05 4.19 1.54
CA LEU A 445 5.99 3.07 1.47
C LEU A 445 7.20 3.32 2.39
N PRO A 446 7.61 2.34 3.21
CA PRO A 446 8.89 2.38 3.91
C PRO A 446 10.07 2.67 2.98
N ILE A 447 11.03 3.43 3.47
CA ILE A 447 12.24 3.82 2.75
C ILE A 447 13.45 3.08 3.33
N SER A 448 14.27 2.47 2.47
CA SER A 448 15.45 1.69 2.86
C SER A 448 16.34 2.43 3.85
N GLY A 449 16.46 1.88 5.07
CA GLY A 449 17.30 2.44 6.12
C GLY A 449 16.78 3.72 6.76
N GLN A 450 15.54 4.15 6.50
CA GLN A 450 15.04 5.43 7.00
C GLN A 450 13.72 5.31 7.76
N THR A 451 12.73 4.63 7.20
CA THR A 451 11.36 4.65 7.74
C THR A 451 10.70 3.28 7.76
N GLY A 452 9.68 3.14 8.62
CA GLY A 452 8.85 1.94 8.73
C GLY A 452 9.62 0.65 8.90
N THR A 453 9.10 -0.44 8.34
CA THR A 453 9.72 -1.77 8.39
C THR A 453 11.06 -1.91 7.66
N LEU A 454 11.55 -0.84 7.01
CA LEU A 454 12.88 -0.80 6.39
C LEU A 454 13.90 0.03 7.18
N ALA A 455 13.52 0.70 8.27
CA ALA A 455 14.38 1.64 8.99
C ALA A 455 15.73 1.04 9.44
N SER A 456 15.71 -0.21 9.93
CA SER A 456 16.91 -0.95 10.38
C SER A 456 17.53 -1.86 9.31
N ARG A 457 17.01 -1.85 8.07
CA ARG A 457 17.49 -2.69 6.95
C ARG A 457 18.51 -1.97 6.08
N PHE A 458 19.05 -2.68 5.09
CA PHE A 458 20.07 -2.17 4.17
C PHE A 458 21.32 -1.68 4.92
N THR A 459 21.95 -2.58 5.68
CA THR A 459 23.19 -2.33 6.43
C THR A 459 24.41 -2.93 5.71
N GLY A 460 25.62 -2.71 6.23
CA GLY A 460 26.85 -3.24 5.66
C GLY A 460 27.04 -2.82 4.19
N SER A 461 27.36 -3.77 3.31
CA SER A 461 27.51 -3.52 1.87
C SER A 461 26.23 -3.01 1.21
N ASN A 462 25.05 -3.33 1.76
CA ASN A 462 23.76 -2.92 1.22
C ASN A 462 23.43 -1.47 1.59
N ALA A 463 24.20 -0.83 2.48
CA ALA A 463 24.01 0.56 2.87
C ALA A 463 24.10 1.55 1.70
N ALA A 464 24.76 1.17 0.61
CA ALA A 464 24.82 1.96 -0.62
C ALA A 464 23.43 2.25 -1.23
N ALA A 465 22.43 1.41 -0.98
CA ALA A 465 21.05 1.58 -1.49
C ALA A 465 20.08 2.21 -0.46
N ARG A 466 20.57 2.73 0.68
CA ARG A 466 19.73 3.43 1.66
C ARG A 466 19.16 4.71 1.05
N GLY A 467 17.88 4.97 1.31
CA GLY A 467 17.14 6.11 0.74
C GLY A 467 16.68 5.94 -0.71
N ALA A 468 17.14 4.89 -1.41
CA ALA A 468 16.84 4.69 -2.83
C ALA A 468 15.73 3.66 -3.09
N VAL A 469 15.26 2.96 -2.05
CA VAL A 469 14.25 1.90 -2.19
C VAL A 469 13.03 2.26 -1.37
N HIS A 470 11.90 2.46 -2.05
CA HIS A 470 10.59 2.69 -1.47
C HIS A 470 9.79 1.40 -1.64
N ALA A 471 9.64 0.60 -0.58
CA ALA A 471 9.13 -0.75 -0.71
C ALA A 471 8.34 -1.24 0.49
N LYS A 472 7.35 -2.08 0.21
CA LYS A 472 6.61 -2.82 1.23
C LYS A 472 7.29 -4.16 1.49
N THR A 473 7.49 -4.46 2.77
CA THR A 473 7.94 -5.77 3.24
C THR A 473 6.77 -6.74 3.39
N GLY A 474 7.03 -8.03 3.24
CA GLY A 474 6.13 -9.10 3.65
C GLY A 474 6.87 -10.25 4.31
N TRP A 475 6.25 -10.81 5.34
CA TRP A 475 6.72 -12.00 6.04
C TRP A 475 5.53 -12.81 6.55
N ILE A 476 5.61 -14.11 6.34
CA ILE A 476 4.84 -15.19 6.98
C ILE A 476 5.79 -16.40 7.07
N ASP A 477 5.46 -17.43 7.84
CA ASP A 477 6.37 -18.58 8.06
C ASP A 477 6.84 -19.29 6.78
N THR A 478 6.10 -19.12 5.69
CA THR A 478 6.35 -19.76 4.40
C THR A 478 6.83 -18.79 3.32
N ALA A 479 7.04 -17.51 3.65
CA ALA A 479 7.53 -16.53 2.68
C ALA A 479 8.15 -15.27 3.30
N TYR A 480 9.20 -14.78 2.65
CA TYR A 480 9.78 -13.46 2.84
C TYR A 480 9.70 -12.71 1.50
N THR A 481 9.15 -11.50 1.51
CA THR A 481 8.91 -10.73 0.28
C THR A 481 9.28 -9.26 0.43
N LEU A 482 9.62 -8.65 -0.71
CA LEU A 482 9.88 -7.23 -0.82
C LEU A 482 9.46 -6.75 -2.21
N ALA A 483 8.63 -5.72 -2.28
CA ALA A 483 8.19 -5.15 -3.55
C ALA A 483 8.02 -3.64 -3.45
N GLY A 484 8.36 -2.92 -4.51
CA GLY A 484 8.39 -1.47 -4.49
C GLY A 484 9.03 -0.83 -5.71
N SER A 485 9.56 0.37 -5.50
CA SER A 485 10.32 1.13 -6.48
C SER A 485 11.76 1.34 -6.01
N ILE A 486 12.67 1.43 -6.98
CA ILE A 486 14.10 1.69 -6.79
C ILE A 486 14.48 2.88 -7.67
N ASP A 487 15.01 3.92 -7.05
CA ASP A 487 15.73 4.98 -7.75
C ASP A 487 17.18 4.52 -7.93
N SER A 488 17.46 3.87 -9.06
CA SER A 488 18.73 3.17 -9.26
C SER A 488 19.94 4.12 -9.36
N ALA A 489 21.14 3.58 -9.20
CA ALA A 489 22.38 4.36 -9.15
C ALA A 489 22.65 5.16 -10.44
N ASP A 490 22.15 4.70 -11.59
CA ASP A 490 22.27 5.40 -12.88
C ASP A 490 21.11 6.38 -13.16
N GLY A 491 20.22 6.57 -12.18
CA GLY A 491 19.03 7.43 -12.27
C GLY A 491 17.83 6.77 -12.94
N THR A 492 17.94 5.51 -13.40
CA THR A 492 16.80 4.81 -13.98
C THR A 492 15.77 4.47 -12.90
N PRO A 493 14.49 4.80 -13.10
CA PRO A 493 13.46 4.35 -12.19
C PRO A 493 13.10 2.88 -12.46
N LEU A 494 13.22 2.05 -11.44
CA LEU A 494 12.85 0.65 -11.51
C LEU A 494 11.69 0.36 -10.56
N THR A 495 10.90 -0.66 -10.90
CA THR A 495 9.96 -1.29 -9.99
C THR A 495 10.24 -2.77 -9.90
N PHE A 496 9.91 -3.39 -8.78
CA PHE A 496 10.25 -4.78 -8.53
C PHE A 496 9.28 -5.47 -7.57
N ALA A 497 9.32 -6.79 -7.62
CA ALA A 497 8.79 -7.65 -6.56
C ALA A 497 9.66 -8.90 -6.48
N PHE A 498 10.06 -9.27 -5.26
CA PHE A 498 10.92 -10.41 -4.97
C PHE A 498 10.30 -11.27 -3.87
N TYR A 499 10.14 -12.55 -4.14
CA TYR A 499 9.56 -13.53 -3.24
C TYR A 499 10.56 -14.65 -2.99
N ALA A 500 10.87 -14.87 -1.72
CA ALA A 500 11.53 -16.05 -1.21
C ALA A 500 10.45 -16.93 -0.59
N ILE A 501 10.16 -18.08 -1.21
CA ILE A 501 9.05 -18.97 -0.87
C ILE A 501 9.59 -20.29 -0.30
N GLY A 502 8.88 -20.83 0.70
CA GLY A 502 9.22 -22.10 1.34
C GLY A 502 9.61 -21.90 2.82
N PRO A 503 10.38 -22.82 3.43
CA PRO A 503 10.78 -22.74 4.84
C PRO A 503 11.92 -21.71 5.03
N VAL A 504 11.63 -20.46 4.69
CA VAL A 504 12.55 -19.34 4.77
C VAL A 504 12.68 -18.85 6.21
N ARG A 505 13.89 -18.42 6.57
CA ARG A 505 14.21 -17.84 7.88
C ARG A 505 14.51 -16.36 7.73
N ASP A 506 14.72 -15.66 8.84
CA ASP A 506 15.03 -14.24 8.87
C ASP A 506 16.26 -13.85 8.03
N ASN A 507 17.16 -14.79 7.76
CA ASN A 507 18.30 -14.58 6.88
C ASN A 507 17.92 -14.34 5.40
N ALA A 508 16.73 -14.77 4.96
CA ALA A 508 16.18 -14.48 3.63
C ALA A 508 15.91 -12.98 3.45
N ARG A 509 15.54 -12.28 4.53
CA ARG A 509 15.42 -10.81 4.58
C ARG A 509 16.69 -10.12 4.08
N SER A 510 17.85 -10.55 4.58
CA SER A 510 19.16 -10.01 4.20
C SER A 510 19.58 -10.41 2.78
N ALA A 511 19.14 -11.57 2.28
CA ALA A 511 19.35 -11.98 0.90
C ALA A 511 18.54 -11.09 -0.06
N LEU A 512 17.27 -10.80 0.27
CA LEU A 512 16.44 -9.86 -0.49
C LEU A 512 17.03 -8.44 -0.52
N ASP A 513 17.56 -7.94 0.60
CA ASP A 513 18.26 -6.65 0.65
C ASP A 513 19.47 -6.63 -0.28
N THR A 514 20.25 -7.72 -0.28
CA THR A 514 21.43 -7.87 -1.15
C THR A 514 21.05 -7.91 -2.63
N LEU A 515 20.02 -8.66 -2.99
CA LEU A 515 19.48 -8.68 -4.36
C LEU A 515 19.01 -7.28 -4.78
N THR A 516 18.28 -6.60 -3.91
CA THR A 516 17.71 -5.27 -4.18
C THR A 516 18.81 -4.22 -4.36
N ALA A 517 19.83 -4.22 -3.48
CA ALA A 517 21.00 -3.34 -3.61
C ALA A 517 21.83 -3.66 -4.87
N SER A 518 21.82 -4.90 -5.34
CA SER A 518 22.48 -5.29 -6.59
C SER A 518 21.71 -4.78 -7.81
N VAL A 519 20.38 -4.86 -7.80
CA VAL A 519 19.52 -4.26 -8.82
C VAL A 519 19.68 -2.74 -8.86
N TRP A 520 19.71 -2.09 -7.69
CA TRP A 520 19.99 -0.65 -7.57
C TRP A 520 21.33 -0.27 -8.23
N ARG A 521 22.40 -1.06 -8.01
CA ARG A 521 23.71 -0.84 -8.65
C ARG A 521 23.66 -1.05 -10.17
N CYS A 522 22.92 -2.05 -10.65
CA CYS A 522 22.86 -2.37 -12.07
C CYS A 522 22.07 -1.33 -12.89
N GLY A 523 21.01 -0.73 -12.33
CA GLY A 523 20.15 0.22 -13.04
C GLY A 523 19.62 -0.34 -14.37
N ASN A 524 19.60 0.48 -15.41
CA ASN A 524 19.17 0.05 -16.76
C ASN A 524 20.21 -0.81 -17.50
N SER A 525 21.33 -1.14 -16.86
CA SER A 525 22.31 -2.10 -17.38
C SER A 525 22.07 -3.53 -16.88
N LEU A 526 21.01 -3.76 -16.10
CA LEU A 526 20.57 -5.06 -15.60
C LEU A 526 20.17 -6.01 -16.73
N ALA A 527 20.91 -7.09 -16.91
CA ALA A 527 20.60 -8.17 -17.83
C ALA A 527 19.70 -9.23 -17.18
N ASN A 528 18.83 -9.85 -17.98
CA ASN A 528 18.02 -11.00 -17.57
C ASN A 528 18.85 -12.31 -17.55
N SER A 529 20.06 -12.27 -17.00
CA SER A 529 21.06 -13.34 -17.00
C SER A 529 20.90 -14.32 -15.85
#